data_AF-A0A417H991-F1
#
_entry.id   AF-A0A417H991-F1
#
_cell.length_a   1.000
_cell.length_b   1.000
_cell.length_c   1.000
_cell.angle_alpha   90.00
_cell.angle_beta   90.00
_cell.angle_gamma   90.00
#
_symmetry.space_group_name_H-M   'P 1'
#
loop_
_entity.id
_entity.type
_entity.pdbx_description
1 polymer ?
#
loop_
_entity_poly.entity_id
_entity_poly.type
_entity_poly.pdbx_seq_one_letter_code
_entity_poly.pdbx_strand_id
1 'polypeptide(L)'
;MRIDKRQISSFEEFLWKEERARATVRKQIWAEMKRVCRKAGVEESKVFPHNLRHLFARMFYQVSRDITKLADVLGHSSIDITRIYLVSTGYEHTKILDKLHLIL
;
A
#
# COMPACT_ATOMS: atom_id res chain seq x y z
N MET A 1 -10.82 -3.86 -14.40
CA MET A 1 -11.58 -2.95 -13.52
C MET A 1 -11.48 -1.54 -14.11
N ARG A 2 -12.55 -1.01 -14.73
CA ARG A 2 -12.55 0.37 -15.28
C ARG A 2 -12.91 1.33 -14.15
N ILE A 3 -12.02 2.26 -13.83
CA ILE A 3 -12.28 3.31 -12.84
C ILE A 3 -12.92 4.49 -13.59
N ASP A 4 -14.11 4.91 -13.16
CA ASP A 4 -14.81 6.07 -13.72
C ASP A 4 -14.19 7.36 -13.19
N LYS A 5 -13.61 8.15 -14.09
CA LYS A 5 -12.92 9.42 -13.77
C LYS A 5 -13.86 10.47 -13.18
N ARG A 6 -15.17 10.42 -13.45
CA ARG A 6 -16.14 11.40 -12.94
C ARG A 6 -16.40 11.29 -11.44
N GLN A 7 -16.38 10.07 -10.89
CA GLN A 7 -16.49 9.87 -9.44
C GLN A 7 -15.24 10.34 -8.69
N ILE A 8 -14.07 10.27 -9.32
CA ILE A 8 -12.81 10.72 -8.72
C ILE A 8 -12.82 12.25 -8.56
N SER A 9 -13.19 12.99 -9.61
CA SER A 9 -13.23 14.46 -9.56
C SER A 9 -14.18 15.02 -8.50
N SER A 10 -15.37 14.41 -8.33
CA SER A 10 -16.32 14.86 -7.30
C SER A 10 -15.85 14.50 -5.88
N PHE A 11 -15.13 13.38 -5.73
CA PHE A 11 -14.54 12.99 -4.46
C PHE A 11 -13.36 13.89 -4.08
N GLU A 12 -12.53 14.28 -5.06
CA GLU A 12 -11.45 15.24 -4.87
C GLU A 12 -11.99 16.61 -4.42
N GLU A 13 -12.97 17.18 -5.12
CA GLU A 13 -13.57 18.47 -4.71
C GLU A 13 -14.17 18.43 -3.30
N PHE A 14 -14.71 17.29 -2.87
CA PHE A 14 -15.25 17.09 -1.53
C PHE A 14 -14.16 17.02 -0.43
N LEU A 15 -12.97 16.47 -0.75
CA LEU A 15 -11.85 16.37 0.19
C LEU A 15 -11.27 17.74 0.57
N TRP A 16 -11.35 18.72 -0.32
CA TRP A 16 -10.69 20.02 -0.15
C TRP A 16 -11.54 21.08 0.60
N LYS A 17 -12.86 20.93 0.70
CA LYS A 17 -13.73 22.05 1.10
C LYS A 17 -13.96 22.27 2.60
N GLU A 18 -13.88 21.28 3.50
CA GLU A 18 -14.07 21.54 4.95
C GLU A 18 -13.38 20.51 5.88
N GLU A 19 -12.91 20.96 7.05
CA GLU A 19 -12.31 20.07 8.06
C GLU A 19 -13.28 19.00 8.60
N ARG A 20 -14.57 19.36 8.69
CA ARG A 20 -15.66 18.45 9.06
C ARG A 20 -15.95 17.42 7.96
N ALA A 21 -15.81 17.80 6.70
CA ALA A 21 -15.90 16.89 5.56
C ALA A 21 -14.74 15.89 5.58
N ARG A 22 -13.50 16.32 5.84
CA ARG A 22 -12.33 15.42 5.97
C ARG A 22 -12.51 14.34 7.05
N ALA A 23 -13.05 14.70 8.22
CA ALA A 23 -13.30 13.74 9.29
C ALA A 23 -14.37 12.70 8.90
N THR A 24 -15.42 13.13 8.20
CA THR A 24 -16.49 12.26 7.70
C THR A 24 -15.96 11.31 6.61
N VAL A 25 -15.14 11.80 5.69
CA VAL A 25 -14.51 10.99 4.65
C VAL A 25 -13.62 9.90 5.24
N ARG A 26 -12.80 10.21 6.26
CA ARG A 26 -11.95 9.20 6.91
C ARG A 26 -12.78 8.04 7.49
N LYS A 27 -13.92 8.34 8.12
CA LYS A 27 -14.83 7.32 8.64
C LYS A 27 -15.44 6.47 7.52
N GLN A 28 -15.84 7.10 6.42
CA GLN A 28 -16.41 6.40 5.27
C GLN A 28 -15.39 5.51 4.57
N ILE A 29 -14.17 5.99 4.35
CA ILE A 29 -13.05 5.18 3.82
C ILE A 29 -12.82 3.96 4.70
N TRP A 30 -12.79 4.14 6.03
CA TRP A 30 -12.62 3.03 6.96
C TRP A 30 -13.75 2.00 6.86
N ALA A 31 -15.01 2.46 6.81
CA ALA A 31 -16.16 1.58 6.66
C ALA A 31 -16.12 0.77 5.36
N GLU A 32 -15.76 1.42 4.25
CA GLU A 32 -15.62 0.75 2.94
C GLU A 32 -14.46 -0.24 2.92
N MET A 33 -13.31 0.11 3.51
CA MET A 33 -12.18 -0.80 3.65
C MET A 33 -12.57 -2.07 4.41
N LYS A 34 -13.29 -1.94 5.53
CA LYS A 34 -13.77 -3.09 6.31
C LYS A 34 -14.81 -3.91 5.57
N ARG A 35 -15.69 -3.25 4.80
CA ARG A 35 -16.68 -3.94 3.96
C ARG A 35 -16.00 -4.81 2.89
N VAL A 36 -14.98 -4.28 2.21
CA VAL A 36 -14.19 -5.04 1.22
C VAL A 36 -13.42 -6.17 1.89
N CYS A 37 -12.83 -5.91 3.07
CA CYS A 37 -12.11 -6.90 3.88
C CYS A 37 -12.96 -8.14 4.19
N ARG A 38 -14.18 -7.93 4.71
CA ARG A 38 -15.12 -9.02 5.01
C ARG A 38 -15.49 -9.83 3.77
N LYS A 39 -15.73 -9.15 2.65
CA LYS A 39 -16.02 -9.82 1.37
C LYS A 39 -14.85 -10.65 0.85
N ALA A 40 -13.62 -10.20 1.10
CA ALA A 40 -12.41 -10.90 0.70
C ALA A 40 -11.99 -12.01 1.68
N GLY A 41 -12.70 -12.21 2.79
CA GLY A 41 -12.31 -13.17 3.83
C GLY A 41 -11.01 -12.80 4.56
N VAL A 42 -10.63 -11.53 4.53
CA VAL A 42 -9.43 -11.04 5.21
C VAL A 42 -9.79 -10.64 6.65
N GLU A 43 -8.87 -10.87 7.57
CA GLU A 43 -9.04 -10.53 8.97
C GLU A 43 -8.98 -9.01 9.17
N GLU A 44 -9.99 -8.46 9.84
CA GLU A 44 -10.20 -7.00 9.88
C GLU A 44 -9.04 -6.27 10.56
N SER A 45 -8.37 -6.83 11.56
CA SER A 45 -7.25 -6.15 12.24
C SER A 45 -6.07 -5.87 11.30
N LYS A 46 -5.96 -6.62 10.20
CA LYS A 46 -4.92 -6.42 9.17
C LYS A 46 -5.27 -5.35 8.15
N VAL A 47 -6.51 -4.88 8.10
CA VAL A 47 -6.93 -3.89 7.10
C VAL A 47 -6.95 -2.49 7.71
N PHE A 48 -5.82 -1.80 7.54
CA PHE A 48 -5.59 -0.41 7.93
C PHE A 48 -4.59 0.27 6.97
N PRO A 49 -4.60 1.61 6.86
CA PRO A 49 -3.83 2.35 5.85
C PRO A 49 -2.34 2.01 5.78
N HIS A 50 -1.69 1.85 6.93
CA HIS A 50 -0.26 1.55 6.96
C HIS A 50 0.01 0.14 6.40
N ASN A 51 -0.75 -0.87 6.79
CA ASN A 51 -0.56 -2.23 6.26
C ASN A 51 -0.83 -2.31 4.75
N LEU A 52 -1.82 -1.57 4.24
CA LEU A 52 -2.06 -1.47 2.80
C LEU A 52 -0.90 -0.77 2.08
N ARG A 53 -0.31 0.28 2.67
CA ARG A 53 0.90 0.92 2.13
C ARG A 53 2.08 -0.05 2.08
N HIS A 54 2.27 -0.86 3.13
CA HIS A 54 3.28 -1.92 3.14
C HIS A 54 3.05 -2.98 2.06
N LEU A 55 1.81 -3.45 1.93
CA LEU A 55 1.43 -4.41 0.89
C LEU A 55 1.69 -3.85 -0.51
N PHE A 56 1.25 -2.62 -0.78
CA PHE A 56 1.47 -1.95 -2.06
C PHE A 56 2.96 -1.85 -2.37
N ALA A 57 3.77 -1.40 -1.42
CA ALA A 57 5.20 -1.24 -1.61
C ALA A 57 5.90 -2.57 -1.96
N ARG A 58 5.54 -3.65 -1.25
CA ARG A 58 6.07 -5.00 -1.52
C ARG A 58 5.65 -5.50 -2.90
N MET A 59 4.37 -5.39 -3.24
CA MET A 59 3.84 -5.85 -4.55
C MET A 59 4.45 -5.05 -5.71
N PHE A 60 4.54 -3.73 -5.57
CA PHE A 60 5.14 -2.87 -6.58
C PHE A 60 6.60 -3.25 -6.82
N TYR A 61 7.39 -3.39 -5.75
CA TYR A 61 8.79 -3.76 -5.85
C TYR A 61 8.99 -5.18 -6.42
N GLN A 62 8.13 -6.14 -6.08
CA GLN A 62 8.20 -7.49 -6.65
C GLN A 62 8.12 -7.50 -8.18
N VAL A 63 7.32 -6.61 -8.75
CA VAL A 63 7.11 -6.46 -10.20
C VAL A 63 8.17 -5.54 -10.82
N SER A 64 8.42 -4.37 -10.23
CA SER A 64 9.28 -3.34 -10.82
C SER A 64 10.77 -3.59 -10.59
N ARG A 65 11.12 -4.23 -9.46
CA ARG A 65 12.50 -4.38 -8.95
C ARG A 65 13.26 -3.06 -8.84
N ASP A 66 12.53 -1.94 -8.70
CA ASP A 66 13.08 -0.59 -8.71
C ASP A 66 12.63 0.16 -7.45
N ILE A 67 13.57 0.33 -6.51
CA ILE A 67 13.33 1.00 -5.22
C ILE A 67 13.22 2.52 -5.38
N THR A 68 13.87 3.10 -6.39
CA THR A 68 13.83 4.54 -6.66
C THR A 68 12.44 4.94 -7.17
N LYS A 69 11.92 4.21 -8.15
CA LYS A 69 10.53 4.40 -8.61
C LYS A 69 9.52 4.17 -7.50
N LEU A 70 9.77 3.21 -6.62
CA LEU A 70 8.90 3.00 -5.46
C LEU A 70 8.91 4.22 -4.52
N ALA A 71 10.07 4.81 -4.27
CA ALA A 71 10.19 6.02 -3.46
C ALA A 71 9.42 7.20 -4.08
N ASP A 72 9.54 7.39 -5.39
CA ASP A 72 8.83 8.43 -6.14
C ASP A 72 7.31 8.26 -6.05
N VAL A 73 6.82 7.03 -6.28
CA VAL A 73 5.38 6.71 -6.21
C VAL A 73 4.82 6.88 -4.81
N LEU A 74 5.62 6.62 -3.77
CA LEU A 74 5.23 6.81 -2.38
C LEU A 74 5.42 8.24 -1.88
N GLY A 75 6.09 9.11 -2.65
CA GLY A 75 6.40 10.48 -2.30
C GLY A 75 7.41 10.60 -1.17
N HIS A 76 8.35 9.65 -1.04
CA HIS A 76 9.37 9.71 -0.01
C HIS A 76 10.54 10.61 -0.43
N SER A 77 10.96 11.48 0.49
CA SER A 77 12.13 12.34 0.31
C SER A 77 13.47 11.59 0.38
N SER A 78 13.46 10.33 0.82
CA SER A 78 14.66 9.48 0.89
C SER A 78 14.33 8.01 0.59
N ILE A 79 15.28 7.34 -0.07
CA ILE A 79 15.25 5.89 -0.33
C ILE A 79 15.31 5.10 0.99
N ASP A 80 15.95 5.62 2.03
CA ASP A 80 16.08 4.93 3.32
C ASP A 80 14.72 4.75 4.00
N ILE A 81 13.83 5.74 3.86
CA ILE A 81 12.43 5.63 4.30
C ILE A 81 11.69 4.53 3.53
N THR A 82 12.02 4.37 2.24
CA THR A 82 11.43 3.34 1.39
C THR A 82 11.94 1.93 1.73
N ARG A 83 13.19 1.83 2.18
CA ARG A 83 13.84 0.56 2.53
C ARG A 83 13.11 -0.20 3.65
N ILE A 84 12.43 0.49 4.56
CA ILE A 84 11.65 -0.14 5.65
C ILE A 84 10.56 -1.07 5.12
N TYR A 85 10.03 -0.80 3.91
CA TYR A 85 9.02 -1.65 3.26
C TYR A 85 9.59 -2.92 2.65
N LEU A 86 10.90 -2.93 2.42
CA LEU A 86 11.64 -4.01 1.80
C LEU A 86 12.44 -4.83 2.80
N VAL A 87 12.41 -4.49 4.09
CA VAL A 87 12.99 -5.31 5.15
C VAL A 87 12.30 -6.66 5.09
N SER A 88 12.96 -7.58 4.40
CA SER A 88 12.46 -8.90 4.19
C SER A 88 12.54 -9.67 5.50
N THR A 89 11.52 -10.48 5.75
CA THR A 89 11.66 -11.60 6.67
C THR A 89 12.82 -12.48 6.18
N GLY A 90 13.57 -13.13 7.08
CA GLY A 90 14.77 -13.91 6.73
C GLY A 90 14.58 -14.92 5.58
N TYR A 91 13.33 -15.32 5.33
CA TYR A 91 12.89 -16.15 4.21
C TYR A 91 13.33 -15.66 2.81
N GLU A 92 13.29 -14.35 2.51
CA GLU A 92 13.71 -13.87 1.18
C GLU A 92 15.23 -13.91 1.01
N HIS A 93 16.00 -13.71 2.09
CA HIS A 93 17.45 -13.88 2.05
C HIS A 93 17.82 -15.35 1.79
N THR A 94 17.14 -16.29 2.45
CA THR A 94 17.30 -17.73 2.17
C THR A 94 16.99 -18.04 0.72
N LYS A 95 15.93 -17.45 0.13
CA LYS A 95 15.55 -17.66 -1.26
C LYS A 95 16.54 -17.07 -2.27
N ILE A 96 17.25 -16.00 -1.91
CA ILE A 96 18.35 -15.45 -2.72
C ILE A 96 19.57 -16.34 -2.63
N LEU A 97 19.95 -16.78 -1.43
CA LEU A 97 21.09 -17.67 -1.22
C LEU A 97 20.88 -19.03 -1.88
N ASP A 98 19.66 -19.56 -1.86
CA ASP A 98 19.23 -20.75 -2.60
C ASP A 98 19.37 -20.57 -4.11
N LYS A 99 18.93 -19.43 -4.66
CA LYS A 99 19.14 -19.08 -6.09
C LYS A 99 20.59 -18.87 -6.49
N LEU A 100 21.46 -18.55 -5.53
CA LEU A 100 22.90 -18.44 -5.73
C LEU A 100 23.62 -19.79 -5.51
N HIS A 101 22.88 -20.86 -5.18
CA HIS A 101 23.42 -22.17 -4.80
C HIS A 101 24.43 -22.12 -3.65
N LEU A 102 24.25 -21.17 -2.73
CA LEU A 102 25.15 -20.96 -1.57
C LEU A 102 24.68 -21.68 -0.30
N ILE A 103 23.55 -22.38 -0.37
CA ILE A 103 23.01 -23.21 0.71
C ILE A 103 22.67 -24.57 0.07
N LEU A 104 23.01 -25.65 0.78
CA LEU A 104 22.76 -27.05 0.38
C LEU A 104 21.29 -27.46 0.59
#